data_AF-A0A2T2ZWE4-F1
#
_entry.id   AF-A0A2T2ZWE4-F1
#
_cell.length_a   1.000
_cell.length_b   1.000
_cell.length_c   1.000
_cell.angle_alpha   90.00
_cell.angle_beta   90.00
_cell.angle_gamma   90.00
#
_symmetry.space_group_name_H-M   'P 1'
#
loop_
_entity.id
_entity.type
_entity.pdbx_description
1 polymer ?
#
loop_
_entity_poly.entity_id
_entity_poly.type
_entity_poly.pdbx_seq_one_letter_code
_entity_poly.pdbx_strand_id
1 'polypeptide(L)'
;TQRYYDGQEGACGCGTSSGPFSWQTGISSGVYTAAGSQALFAPSSSTSTWCGAGCGTCYNLTSTGTAPSGQGTGGAAGESIIVMVTNLCPYNGNAVWCPQLGGTNAYGYQYHFDLMAQSEVFGDNPVVEFAEVACPAQAATDWKECVCA
;
A
#
# COMPACT_ATOMS: atom_id res chain seq x y z
N THR A 1 4.19 5.81 -5.71
CA THR A 1 4.01 5.33 -4.32
C THR A 1 4.50 6.40 -3.37
N GLN A 2 4.33 6.21 -2.07
CA GLN A 2 5.10 6.89 -1.01
C GLN A 2 5.53 5.89 0.06
N ARG A 3 6.25 6.35 1.08
CA ARG A 3 6.46 5.60 2.32
C ARG A 3 5.70 6.26 3.47
N TYR A 4 5.21 5.44 4.39
CA TYR A 4 4.69 5.89 5.67
C TYR A 4 5.07 4.94 6.82
N TYR A 5 4.98 5.45 8.04
CA TYR A 5 5.01 4.66 9.25
C TYR A 5 4.20 5.37 10.34
N ASP A 6 3.10 4.79 10.76
CA ASP A 6 2.21 5.33 11.80
C ASP A 6 2.21 4.51 13.11
N GLY A 7 2.78 3.30 13.09
CA GLY A 7 2.79 2.38 14.22
C GLY A 7 1.42 1.86 14.62
N GLN A 8 0.42 1.92 13.72
CA GLN A 8 -0.95 1.51 13.99
C GLN A 8 -1.26 0.10 13.46
N GLU A 9 -2.36 -0.48 13.95
CA GLU A 9 -2.91 -1.77 13.49
C GLU A 9 -3.24 -1.78 11.98
N GLY A 10 -3.74 -0.65 11.47
CA GLY A 10 -4.19 -0.49 10.11
C GLY A 10 -5.65 -0.93 9.88
N ALA A 11 -6.25 -0.41 8.81
CA ALA A 11 -7.67 -0.55 8.50
C ALA A 11 -8.12 -1.95 8.07
N CYS A 12 -7.18 -2.88 7.87
CA CYS A 12 -7.47 -4.30 7.64
C CYS A 12 -7.28 -5.16 8.91
N GLY A 13 -7.02 -4.54 10.05
CA GLY A 13 -6.95 -5.23 11.34
C GLY A 13 -5.75 -6.15 11.50
N CYS A 14 -4.59 -5.78 10.95
CA CYS A 14 -3.38 -6.62 10.94
C CYS A 14 -2.46 -6.33 12.14
N GLY A 15 -3.02 -6.31 13.34
CA GLY A 15 -2.28 -5.98 14.55
C GLY A 15 -3.15 -6.07 15.78
N THR A 16 -2.80 -5.28 16.79
CA THR A 16 -3.55 -5.14 18.03
C THR A 16 -3.65 -3.68 18.43
N SER A 17 -4.37 -3.39 19.51
CA SER A 17 -4.38 -2.05 20.14
C SER A 17 -2.98 -1.54 20.56
N SER A 18 -1.97 -2.40 20.57
CA SER A 18 -0.57 -2.05 20.88
C SER A 18 0.29 -1.79 19.64
N GLY A 19 -0.25 -1.92 18.43
CA GLY A 19 0.44 -1.64 17.18
C GLY A 19 0.30 -2.76 16.14
N PRO A 20 0.99 -2.64 14.99
CA PRO A 20 0.93 -3.62 13.91
C PRO A 20 1.60 -4.93 14.33
N PHE A 21 1.18 -6.04 13.72
CA PHE A 21 2.00 -7.25 13.75
C PHE A 21 3.37 -6.98 13.14
N SER A 22 4.40 -7.65 13.67
CA SER A 22 5.80 -7.38 13.31
C SER A 22 6.11 -7.62 11.84
N TRP A 23 5.35 -8.48 11.16
CA TRP A 23 5.52 -8.75 9.74
C TRP A 23 5.08 -7.59 8.84
N GLN A 24 4.23 -6.65 9.31
CA GLN A 24 3.80 -5.52 8.49
C GLN A 24 4.97 -4.62 8.06
N THR A 25 6.01 -4.53 8.88
CA THR A 25 7.25 -3.78 8.61
C THR A 25 8.42 -4.69 8.22
N GLY A 26 8.19 -6.01 8.26
CA GLY A 26 9.19 -7.05 8.04
C GLY A 26 9.28 -7.43 6.58
N ILE A 27 10.27 -6.86 5.89
CA ILE A 27 10.61 -7.15 4.48
C ILE A 27 11.12 -8.60 4.27
N SER A 28 11.29 -9.38 5.34
CA SER A 28 12.05 -10.64 5.36
C SER A 28 11.49 -11.75 4.47
N SER A 29 10.27 -11.62 3.96
CA SER A 29 9.64 -12.57 3.04
C SER A 29 9.62 -12.11 1.58
N GLY A 30 10.17 -10.92 1.26
CA GLY A 30 10.05 -10.31 -0.07
C GLY A 30 8.65 -9.77 -0.39
N VAL A 31 7.77 -9.72 0.61
CA VAL A 31 6.44 -9.11 0.52
C VAL A 31 6.39 -7.92 1.46
N TYR A 32 5.98 -6.79 0.93
CA TYR A 32 5.79 -5.54 1.64
C TYR A 32 4.31 -5.34 1.94
N THR A 33 3.99 -4.40 2.82
CA THR A 33 2.60 -4.00 3.06
C THR A 33 2.39 -2.54 2.69
N ALA A 34 1.14 -2.18 2.40
CA ALA A 34 0.78 -0.81 2.07
C ALA A 34 -0.59 -0.40 2.57
N ALA A 35 -0.71 0.90 2.79
CA ALA A 35 -1.98 1.59 2.81
C ALA A 35 -2.39 1.91 1.36
N GLY A 36 -3.44 1.25 0.88
CA GLY A 36 -3.97 1.47 -0.47
C GLY A 36 -4.89 2.69 -0.50
N SER A 37 -4.89 3.46 -1.60
CA SER A 37 -5.94 4.46 -1.84
C SER A 37 -7.33 3.82 -1.83
N GLN A 38 -8.39 4.64 -1.69
CA GLN A 38 -9.77 4.14 -1.56
C GLN A 38 -10.15 3.10 -2.63
N ALA A 39 -9.68 3.27 -3.88
CA ALA A 39 -9.96 2.34 -4.97
C ALA A 39 -9.28 0.97 -4.81
N LEU A 40 -8.13 0.90 -4.15
CA LEU A 40 -7.43 -0.34 -3.83
C LEU A 40 -7.97 -0.98 -2.55
N PHE A 41 -8.29 -0.16 -1.54
CA PHE A 41 -8.76 -0.62 -0.24
C PHE A 41 -10.23 -1.10 -0.28
N ALA A 42 -11.12 -0.31 -0.86
CA ALA A 42 -12.55 -0.61 -0.92
C ALA A 42 -13.13 -0.16 -2.28
N PRO A 43 -12.87 -0.90 -3.37
CA PRO A 43 -13.23 -0.50 -4.74
C PRO A 43 -14.72 -0.22 -4.96
N SER A 44 -15.59 -0.78 -4.12
CA SER A 44 -17.06 -0.63 -4.19
C SER A 44 -17.64 0.38 -3.18
N SER A 45 -16.81 1.03 -2.35
CA SER A 45 -17.28 1.95 -1.32
C SER A 45 -16.31 3.13 -1.12
N SER A 46 -16.81 4.35 -1.31
CA SER A 46 -16.04 5.58 -1.09
C SER A 46 -15.92 5.99 0.38
N THR A 47 -16.66 5.33 1.27
CA THR A 47 -16.76 5.69 2.70
C THR A 47 -16.29 4.59 3.63
N SER A 48 -16.02 3.38 3.12
CA SER A 48 -15.48 2.31 3.95
C SER A 48 -14.07 2.66 4.40
N THR A 49 -13.85 2.61 5.71
CA THR A 49 -12.56 2.87 6.36
C THR A 49 -12.07 1.68 7.18
N TRP A 50 -12.75 0.55 7.12
CA TRP A 50 -12.43 -0.66 7.89
C TRP A 50 -12.87 -1.92 7.14
N CYS A 51 -12.03 -2.95 7.11
CA CYS A 51 -12.24 -4.20 6.36
C CYS A 51 -12.73 -3.96 4.92
N GLY A 52 -12.03 -3.08 4.20
CA GLY A 52 -12.30 -2.85 2.78
C GLY A 52 -12.15 -4.15 1.97
N ALA A 53 -12.95 -4.30 0.91
CA ALA A 53 -12.96 -5.53 0.11
C ALA A 53 -11.63 -5.83 -0.61
N GLY A 54 -10.71 -4.87 -0.70
CA GLY A 54 -9.36 -5.06 -1.23
C GLY A 54 -8.30 -5.39 -0.17
N CYS A 55 -8.65 -5.42 1.12
CA CYS A 55 -7.75 -5.90 2.16
C CYS A 55 -7.24 -7.32 1.85
N GLY A 56 -5.96 -7.57 2.11
CA GLY A 56 -5.30 -8.85 1.83
C GLY A 56 -4.98 -9.09 0.34
N THR A 57 -5.35 -8.18 -0.57
CA THR A 57 -5.00 -8.31 -1.99
C THR A 57 -3.54 -7.96 -2.21
N CYS A 58 -2.83 -8.77 -3.00
CA CYS A 58 -1.45 -8.55 -3.37
C CYS A 58 -1.29 -7.99 -4.79
N TYR A 59 -0.34 -7.09 -4.94
CA TYR A 59 0.02 -6.47 -6.21
C TYR A 59 1.52 -6.58 -6.44
N ASN A 60 1.92 -6.88 -7.68
CA ASN A 60 3.30 -6.71 -8.11
C ASN A 60 3.48 -5.27 -8.61
N LEU A 61 4.29 -4.47 -7.92
CA LEU A 61 4.64 -3.12 -8.33
C LEU A 61 5.97 -3.16 -9.08
N THR A 62 6.03 -2.56 -10.26
CA THR A 62 7.26 -2.46 -11.06
C THR A 62 7.62 -1.01 -11.27
N SER A 63 8.79 -0.60 -10.81
CA SER A 63 9.27 0.77 -10.91
C SER A 63 9.54 1.16 -12.36
N THR A 64 9.07 2.35 -12.74
CA THR A 64 9.34 2.94 -14.06
C THR A 64 10.70 3.65 -14.15
N GLY A 65 11.41 3.78 -13.02
CA GLY A 65 12.64 4.56 -12.94
C GLY A 65 12.45 6.05 -12.61
N THR A 66 11.22 6.50 -12.38
CA THR A 66 10.91 7.93 -12.20
C THR A 66 10.06 8.18 -10.96
N ALA A 67 9.95 9.44 -10.54
CA ALA A 67 9.03 9.93 -9.51
C ALA A 67 8.21 11.10 -10.06
N PRO A 68 7.05 11.46 -9.46
CA PRO A 68 6.37 12.70 -9.81
C PRO A 68 7.28 13.91 -9.63
N SER A 69 7.13 14.92 -10.49
CA SER A 69 8.04 16.06 -10.56
C SER A 69 8.26 16.73 -9.19
N GLY A 70 9.51 16.71 -8.71
CA GLY A 70 9.91 17.33 -7.45
C GLY A 70 9.48 16.59 -6.18
N GLN A 71 8.97 15.35 -6.30
CA GLN A 71 8.48 14.55 -5.18
C GLN A 71 9.33 13.31 -4.89
N GLY A 72 10.53 13.23 -5.46
CA GLY A 72 11.47 12.16 -5.18
C GLY A 72 12.43 11.92 -6.34
N THR A 73 13.23 10.87 -6.21
CA THR A 73 14.22 10.47 -7.24
C THR A 73 13.81 9.24 -8.05
N GLY A 74 12.73 8.55 -7.66
CA GLY A 74 12.28 7.30 -8.28
C GLY A 74 12.96 6.08 -7.67
N GLY A 75 12.81 4.93 -8.32
CA GLY A 75 13.49 3.67 -7.98
C GLY A 75 14.29 3.14 -9.16
N ALA A 76 14.90 1.96 -9.05
CA ALA A 76 15.55 1.36 -10.22
C ALA A 76 14.50 0.92 -11.25
N ALA A 77 14.69 1.27 -12.52
CA ALA A 77 13.74 0.92 -13.57
C ALA A 77 13.67 -0.60 -13.77
N GLY A 78 12.46 -1.16 -13.79
CA GLY A 78 12.22 -2.60 -13.92
C GLY A 78 12.40 -3.40 -12.62
N GLU A 79 12.79 -2.76 -11.52
CA GLU A 79 12.77 -3.39 -10.20
C GLU A 79 11.32 -3.64 -9.77
N SER A 80 11.06 -4.79 -9.16
CA SER A 80 9.71 -5.20 -8.76
C SER A 80 9.65 -5.67 -7.31
N ILE A 81 8.53 -5.35 -6.65
CA ILE A 81 8.20 -5.86 -5.31
C ILE A 81 6.74 -6.33 -5.27
N ILE A 82 6.44 -7.26 -4.37
CA ILE A 82 5.06 -7.64 -4.06
C ILE A 82 4.60 -6.86 -2.83
N VAL A 83 3.42 -6.26 -2.91
CA VAL A 83 2.81 -5.47 -1.83
C VAL A 83 1.43 -6.02 -1.52
N MET A 84 1.12 -6.25 -0.25
CA MET A 84 -0.22 -6.58 0.24
C MET A 84 -0.91 -5.35 0.83
N VAL A 85 -2.19 -5.14 0.50
CA VAL A 85 -3.00 -4.05 1.10
C VAL A 85 -3.42 -4.45 2.51
N THR A 86 -2.91 -3.76 3.52
CA THR A 86 -3.23 -4.01 4.96
C THR A 86 -3.80 -2.77 5.66
N ASN A 87 -3.85 -1.64 4.97
CA ASN A 87 -4.37 -0.38 5.52
C ASN A 87 -5.01 0.49 4.43
N LEU A 88 -5.61 1.59 4.84
CA LEU A 88 -6.21 2.61 3.98
C LEU A 88 -5.36 3.87 4.00
N CYS A 89 -5.04 4.41 2.83
CA CYS A 89 -4.65 5.81 2.68
C CYS A 89 -5.89 6.64 2.29
N PRO A 90 -6.53 7.34 3.24
CA PRO A 90 -7.78 8.04 2.98
C PRO A 90 -7.54 9.32 2.19
N TYR A 91 -8.48 9.65 1.29
CA TYR A 91 -8.44 10.92 0.54
C TYR A 91 -8.41 12.14 1.48
N ASN A 92 -9.25 12.13 2.53
CA ASN A 92 -9.26 13.22 3.50
C ASN A 92 -7.93 13.26 4.26
N GLY A 93 -7.25 14.41 4.20
CA GLY A 93 -5.91 14.59 4.75
C GLY A 93 -4.76 14.21 3.82
N ASN A 94 -4.99 13.37 2.79
CA ASN A 94 -3.94 12.89 1.88
C ASN A 94 -4.25 13.13 0.39
N ALA A 95 -5.14 14.07 0.07
CA ALA A 95 -5.66 14.32 -1.29
C ALA A 95 -4.58 14.58 -2.36
N VAL A 96 -3.40 15.08 -1.96
CA VAL A 96 -2.25 15.26 -2.87
C VAL A 96 -1.84 13.94 -3.52
N TRP A 97 -1.95 12.84 -2.78
CA TRP A 97 -1.41 11.53 -3.14
C TRP A 97 -2.47 10.44 -3.27
N CYS A 98 -3.41 10.38 -2.34
CA CYS A 98 -4.43 9.35 -2.28
C CYS A 98 -5.74 9.89 -2.87
N PRO A 99 -6.11 9.47 -4.08
CA PRO A 99 -7.28 9.99 -4.76
C PRO A 99 -8.59 9.54 -4.12
N GLN A 100 -9.64 10.31 -4.34
CA GLN A 100 -11.01 9.84 -4.14
C GLN A 100 -11.32 8.73 -5.15
N LEU A 101 -12.19 7.78 -4.77
CA LEU A 101 -12.63 6.70 -5.63
C LEU A 101 -13.12 7.23 -7.00
N GLY A 102 -12.53 6.73 -8.09
CA GLY A 102 -12.84 7.13 -9.47
C GLY A 102 -12.16 8.43 -9.95
N GLY A 103 -11.38 9.09 -9.10
CA GLY A 103 -10.63 10.30 -9.45
C GLY A 103 -9.12 10.06 -9.66
N THR A 104 -8.38 11.15 -9.78
CA THR A 104 -6.91 11.15 -9.79
C THR A 104 -6.37 12.03 -8.67
N ASN A 105 -5.14 11.74 -8.22
CA ASN A 105 -4.43 12.60 -7.27
C ASN A 105 -3.85 13.84 -7.97
N ALA A 106 -3.11 14.68 -7.24
CA ALA A 106 -2.55 15.92 -7.76
C ALA A 106 -1.51 15.71 -8.89
N TYR A 107 -1.04 14.48 -9.08
CA TYR A 107 -0.06 14.10 -10.09
C TYR A 107 -0.68 13.28 -11.25
N GLY A 108 -2.00 13.13 -11.28
CA GLY A 108 -2.72 12.46 -12.37
C GLY A 108 -2.86 10.94 -12.24
N TYR A 109 -2.49 10.35 -11.10
CA TYR A 109 -2.61 8.90 -10.89
C TYR A 109 -3.94 8.51 -10.22
N GLN A 110 -4.59 7.47 -10.72
CA GLN A 110 -5.86 6.93 -10.20
C GLN A 110 -5.70 6.08 -8.94
N TYR A 111 -4.48 5.61 -8.68
CA TYR A 111 -4.17 4.70 -7.59
C TYR A 111 -2.94 5.19 -6.83
N HIS A 112 -2.89 4.86 -5.54
CA HIS A 112 -1.73 5.14 -4.71
C HIS A 112 -1.49 4.01 -3.73
N PHE A 113 -0.23 3.59 -3.62
CA PHE A 113 0.25 2.70 -2.58
C PHE A 113 1.19 3.51 -1.70
N ASP A 114 0.85 3.64 -0.43
CA ASP A 114 1.72 4.18 0.59
C ASP A 114 2.37 3.00 1.33
N LEU A 115 3.66 2.78 1.14
CA LEU A 115 4.38 1.59 1.57
C LEU A 115 4.74 1.70 3.05
N MET A 116 4.36 0.71 3.85
CA MET A 116 4.66 0.68 5.29
C MET A 116 6.15 0.40 5.51
N ALA A 117 6.92 1.43 5.81
CA ALA A 117 8.37 1.31 6.03
C ALA A 117 8.94 2.48 6.85
N GLN A 118 9.89 2.18 7.73
CA GLN A 118 10.62 3.19 8.50
C GLN A 118 11.71 3.91 7.68
N SER A 119 12.10 3.32 6.54
CA SER A 119 13.11 3.86 5.63
C SER A 119 12.74 3.50 4.20
N GLU A 120 13.49 4.02 3.22
CA GLU A 120 13.27 3.71 1.81
C GLU A 120 13.48 2.22 1.52
N VAL A 121 12.54 1.60 0.79
CA VAL A 121 12.55 0.15 0.51
C VAL A 121 12.44 -0.21 -0.97
N PHE A 122 12.05 0.74 -1.81
CA PHE A 122 11.77 0.51 -3.23
C PHE A 122 12.08 1.75 -4.09
N GLY A 123 13.01 2.58 -3.63
CA GLY A 123 13.24 3.91 -4.19
C GLY A 123 12.42 5.01 -3.53
N ASP A 124 12.75 6.25 -3.87
CA ASP A 124 12.14 7.46 -3.35
C ASP A 124 10.92 7.87 -4.20
N ASN A 125 9.75 7.44 -3.73
CA ASN A 125 8.44 7.70 -4.32
C ASN A 125 8.32 7.30 -5.82
N PRO A 126 8.72 6.07 -6.21
CA PRO A 126 8.65 5.65 -7.60
C PRO A 126 7.23 5.72 -8.16
N VAL A 127 7.13 6.14 -9.41
CA VAL A 127 6.01 5.84 -10.29
C VAL A 127 6.14 4.38 -10.71
N VAL A 128 5.06 3.64 -10.56
CA VAL A 128 5.04 2.18 -10.76
C VAL A 128 3.92 1.80 -11.71
N GLU A 129 4.19 0.79 -12.52
CA GLU A 129 3.15 -0.05 -13.10
C GLU A 129 2.78 -1.13 -12.08
N PHE A 130 1.52 -1.59 -12.08
CA PHE A 130 1.11 -2.62 -11.14
C PHE A 130 0.09 -3.61 -11.71
N ALA A 131 0.12 -4.83 -11.19
CA ALA A 131 -0.85 -5.87 -11.49
C ALA A 131 -1.22 -6.64 -10.23
N GLU A 132 -2.48 -7.00 -10.08
CA GLU A 132 -2.93 -7.94 -9.04
C GLU A 132 -2.29 -9.30 -9.28
N VAL A 133 -1.82 -9.93 -8.20
CA VAL A 133 -1.16 -11.25 -8.23
C VAL A 133 -1.61 -12.09 -7.05
N ALA A 134 -1.44 -13.41 -7.15
CA ALA A 134 -1.60 -14.28 -5.99
C ALA A 134 -0.57 -13.90 -4.91
N CYS A 135 -1.05 -13.74 -3.66
CA CYS A 135 -0.16 -13.50 -2.54
C CYS A 135 0.80 -14.68 -2.34
N PRO A 136 2.12 -14.41 -2.12
CA PRO A 136 3.05 -15.45 -1.70
C PRO A 136 2.58 -16.16 -0.43
N ALA A 137 2.95 -17.44 -0.27
CA ALA A 137 2.41 -18.31 0.76
C ALA A 137 2.57 -17.75 2.19
N GLN A 138 3.67 -17.04 2.47
CA GLN A 138 3.89 -16.39 3.77
C GLN A 138 2.89 -15.25 3.99
N ALA A 139 2.74 -14.33 3.03
CA ALA A 139 1.77 -13.23 3.13
C ALA A 139 0.32 -13.74 3.27
N ALA A 140 -0.02 -14.82 2.57
CA ALA A 140 -1.33 -15.47 2.71
C ALA A 140 -1.52 -16.15 4.08
N THR A 141 -0.43 -16.50 4.77
CA THR A 141 -0.47 -17.02 6.15
C THR A 141 -0.60 -15.86 7.13
N ASP A 142 0.22 -14.83 6.97
CA ASP A 142 0.21 -13.60 7.78
C ASP A 142 -1.17 -12.91 7.75
N TRP A 143 -1.79 -12.85 6.56
CA TRP A 143 -3.13 -12.29 6.38
C TRP A 143 -4.18 -12.95 7.28
N LYS A 144 -4.09 -14.26 7.54
CA LYS A 144 -5.05 -14.99 8.39
C LYS A 144 -5.01 -14.58 9.85
N GLU A 145 -3.98 -13.86 10.28
CA GLU A 145 -3.90 -13.29 11.62
C GLU A 145 -4.72 -12.00 11.74
N CYS A 146 -5.03 -11.34 10.61
CA CYS A 146 -5.76 -10.09 10.59
C CYS A 146 -7.25 -10.29 10.88
N VAL A 147 -7.88 -9.30 11.53
CA VAL A 147 -9.31 -9.32 11.88
C VAL A 147 -10.22 -9.43 10.65
N CYS A 148 -9.80 -8.86 9.51
CA CYS A 148 -10.62 -8.75 8.31
C CYS A 148 -10.45 -9.90 7.30
N ALA A 149 -9.76 -10.99 7.68
CA ALA A 149 -9.40 -12.11 6.79
C ALA A 149 -10.54 -13.05 6.38
#